data_AF-A0AAU6THB6-F1
#
_entry.id   AF-A0AAU6THB6-F1
#
_cell.length_a   1.000
_cell.length_b   1.000
_cell.length_c   1.000
_cell.angle_alpha   90.00
_cell.angle_beta   90.00
_cell.angle_gamma   90.00
#
_symmetry.space_group_name_H-M   'P 1'
#
loop_
_entity.id
_entity.type
_entity.pdbx_description
1 polymer ?
#
loop_
_entity_poly.entity_id
_entity_poly.type
_entity_poly.pdbx_seq_one_letter_code
_entity_poly.pdbx_strand_id
1 'polypeptide(L)'
;MSAKDDLLFLTSSRCGSLYYHNVYSYYDEPLIFTALNEYDQLFFCYSLGCDEQHDRWIIVPASQEKVNRLEQKDIPIVHMIKPSVSAKVLLTKIGLDTNEVSEEFVVAKKLPYKMPQDNVFIRENINYDGRRKHSHRIRIAKKSNKDIISETLNQVSEVFGEFCRHYLKKHEISVSFYPRDAVEGSFVYRVKTATKDEIDFRTKGYELLSKVSSHEDFLSSLEAQEIDLRIVRKLFDLIGSNDIEIQLIDEDSTQTILGLEPNYVEELLPDINDKLGSYLDSTMVPQADSLERIRLYLNIVDRNRVVTAKELGVEPRQVSYYRDACKLLSLIHDYSSLTPLGMKVAVSQNDEEWVKIIQRQFEESDCGHIWMIKQDVSSILDIQENSAAEFLIENCNGLSDNTSRRRAQTLKSWVRKFKEFA
;
A
#
# COMPACT_ATOMS: atom_id res chain seq x y z
N MET A 1 28.39 -3.77 -5.99
CA MET A 1 28.43 -4.22 -7.39
C MET A 1 29.67 -5.09 -7.50
N SER A 2 29.49 -6.40 -7.66
CA SER A 2 30.62 -7.29 -7.94
C SER A 2 31.21 -6.92 -9.30
N ALA A 3 32.53 -7.10 -9.49
CA ALA A 3 33.12 -6.91 -10.80
C ALA A 3 32.52 -7.91 -11.79
N LYS A 4 32.48 -7.59 -13.09
CA LYS A 4 31.91 -8.48 -14.11
C LYS A 4 32.53 -9.89 -14.07
N ASP A 5 33.80 -9.97 -13.68
CA ASP A 5 34.54 -11.23 -13.56
C ASP A 5 34.09 -12.06 -12.33
N ASP A 6 33.67 -11.41 -11.24
CA ASP A 6 33.14 -12.07 -10.05
C ASP A 6 31.75 -12.69 -10.29
N LEU A 7 31.06 -12.25 -11.35
CA LEU A 7 29.75 -12.78 -11.74
C LEU A 7 29.86 -13.92 -12.76
N LEU A 8 31.06 -14.20 -13.31
CA LEU A 8 31.22 -15.24 -14.31
C LEU A 8 31.02 -16.62 -13.68
N PHE A 9 30.00 -17.35 -14.12
CA PHE A 9 29.76 -18.73 -13.74
C PHE A 9 30.54 -19.70 -14.63
N LEU A 10 30.32 -19.63 -15.95
CA LEU A 10 30.86 -20.62 -16.89
C LEU A 10 30.99 -20.01 -18.29
N THR A 11 32.07 -20.33 -19.00
CA THR A 11 32.14 -20.12 -20.45
C THR A 11 31.75 -21.40 -21.18
N SER A 12 30.57 -21.39 -21.77
CA SER A 12 29.96 -22.52 -22.48
C SER A 12 30.17 -22.38 -23.99
N SER A 13 30.51 -23.49 -24.67
CA SER A 13 30.60 -23.51 -26.13
C SER A 13 29.23 -23.40 -26.81
N ARG A 14 28.16 -23.73 -26.07
CA ARG A 14 26.77 -23.75 -26.54
C ARG A 14 25.98 -22.51 -26.16
N CYS A 15 26.28 -21.91 -25.00
CA CYS A 15 25.49 -20.83 -24.41
C CYS A 15 26.22 -19.49 -24.30
N GLY A 16 27.52 -19.43 -24.59
CA GLY A 16 28.36 -18.24 -24.38
C GLY A 16 28.88 -18.15 -22.94
N SER A 17 29.34 -16.97 -22.55
CA SER A 17 29.78 -16.70 -21.18
C SER A 17 28.59 -16.38 -20.30
N LEU A 18 28.26 -17.30 -19.38
CA LEU A 18 27.13 -17.19 -18.46
C LEU A 18 27.55 -16.45 -17.19
N TYR A 19 26.83 -15.38 -16.86
CA TYR A 19 27.02 -14.57 -15.66
C TYR A 19 25.83 -14.73 -14.72
N TYR A 20 26.08 -14.89 -13.42
CA TYR A 20 25.04 -14.92 -12.40
C TYR A 20 24.12 -13.70 -12.50
N HIS A 21 22.80 -13.93 -12.42
CA HIS A 21 21.78 -12.89 -12.44
C HIS A 21 20.98 -12.87 -11.12
N ASN A 22 20.10 -13.85 -10.90
CA ASN A 22 19.37 -14.04 -9.65
C ASN A 22 19.68 -15.40 -9.04
N VAL A 23 19.91 -15.46 -7.72
CA VAL A 23 20.20 -16.70 -6.99
C VAL A 23 18.99 -17.09 -6.15
N TYR A 24 18.57 -18.36 -6.26
CA TYR A 24 17.38 -18.90 -5.60
C TYR A 24 17.68 -19.93 -4.51
N SER A 25 18.93 -20.40 -4.45
CA SER A 25 19.43 -21.30 -3.41
C SER A 25 20.96 -21.19 -3.35
N TYR A 26 21.51 -21.08 -2.14
CA TYR A 26 22.94 -21.01 -1.89
C TYR A 26 23.39 -22.06 -0.87
N TYR A 27 24.51 -22.75 -1.13
CA TYR A 27 25.20 -23.63 -0.18
C TYR A 27 26.70 -23.63 -0.49
N ASP A 28 27.48 -22.84 0.26
CA ASP A 28 28.88 -22.46 -0.04
C ASP A 28 29.08 -21.72 -1.38
N GLU A 29 28.30 -22.06 -2.41
CA GLU A 29 28.17 -21.44 -3.72
C GLU A 29 26.69 -21.42 -4.20
N PRO A 30 26.33 -20.63 -5.23
CA PRO A 30 24.98 -20.63 -5.79
C PRO A 30 24.62 -21.98 -6.45
N LEU A 31 23.59 -22.67 -5.96
CA LEU A 31 23.17 -23.98 -6.47
C LEU A 31 22.05 -23.91 -7.52
N ILE A 32 21.17 -22.91 -7.38
CA ILE A 32 20.04 -22.69 -8.28
C ILE A 32 19.97 -21.21 -8.57
N PHE A 33 20.05 -20.84 -9.84
CA PHE A 33 20.09 -19.44 -10.25
C PHE A 33 19.64 -19.26 -11.69
N THR A 34 19.36 -18.02 -12.06
CA THR A 34 19.37 -17.60 -13.46
C THR A 34 20.70 -16.97 -13.83
N ALA A 35 21.09 -17.14 -15.08
CA ALA A 35 22.27 -16.52 -15.66
C ALA A 35 21.89 -15.78 -16.94
N LEU A 36 22.61 -14.69 -17.21
CA LEU A 36 22.57 -13.98 -18.48
C LEU A 36 23.87 -14.26 -19.23
N ASN A 37 23.79 -14.48 -20.54
CA ASN A 37 24.99 -14.46 -21.37
C ASN A 37 25.37 -13.03 -21.81
N GLU A 38 26.45 -12.90 -22.57
CA GLU A 38 26.92 -11.62 -23.11
C GLU A 38 25.93 -10.93 -24.08
N TYR A 39 24.88 -11.64 -24.51
CA TYR A 39 23.79 -11.14 -25.35
C TYR A 39 22.48 -10.92 -24.58
N ASP A 40 22.53 -10.91 -23.24
CA ASP A 40 21.37 -10.82 -22.33
C ASP A 40 20.31 -11.92 -22.57
N GLN A 41 20.72 -13.08 -23.07
CA GLN A 41 19.86 -14.27 -23.13
C GLN A 41 19.81 -14.95 -21.76
N LEU A 42 18.61 -15.33 -21.34
CA LEU A 42 18.34 -15.84 -20.01
C LEU A 42 18.39 -17.37 -19.96
N PHE A 43 19.10 -17.89 -18.97
CA PHE A 43 19.26 -19.31 -18.71
C PHE A 43 18.90 -19.61 -17.25
N PHE A 44 18.28 -20.75 -17.03
CA PHE A 44 18.08 -21.33 -15.71
C PHE A 44 19.12 -22.42 -15.46
N CYS A 45 19.85 -22.30 -14.37
CA CYS A 45 20.94 -23.19 -13.98
C CYS A 45 20.57 -23.94 -12.70
N TYR A 46 20.80 -25.25 -12.70
CA TYR A 46 20.49 -26.13 -11.58
C TYR A 46 21.64 -27.11 -11.33
N SER A 47 22.22 -27.07 -10.14
CA SER A 47 23.28 -28.00 -9.73
C SER A 47 22.74 -29.41 -9.51
N LEU A 48 23.45 -30.40 -10.04
CA LEU A 48 23.27 -31.83 -9.75
C LEU A 48 24.28 -32.34 -8.71
N GLY A 49 25.11 -31.43 -8.17
CA GLY A 49 26.23 -31.72 -7.29
C GLY A 49 27.38 -32.47 -7.96
N CYS A 50 28.47 -32.56 -7.21
CA CYS A 50 29.70 -33.19 -7.66
C CYS A 50 29.64 -34.73 -7.60
N ASP A 51 30.34 -35.39 -8.52
CA ASP A 51 30.87 -36.74 -8.30
C ASP A 51 32.39 -36.69 -8.04
N GLU A 52 33.07 -37.83 -8.09
CA GLU A 52 34.50 -37.93 -7.82
C GLU A 52 35.37 -37.11 -8.79
N GLN A 53 34.86 -36.79 -9.99
CA GLN A 53 35.67 -36.19 -11.05
C GLN A 53 35.06 -34.90 -11.61
N HIS A 54 33.75 -34.71 -11.48
CA HIS A 54 33.06 -33.60 -12.12
C HIS A 54 32.05 -32.92 -11.20
N ASP A 55 31.98 -31.60 -11.33
CA ASP A 55 30.80 -30.84 -10.96
C ASP A 55 29.79 -30.83 -12.13
N ARG A 56 28.49 -30.96 -11.82
CA ARG A 56 27.46 -31.29 -12.83
C ARG A 56 26.29 -30.33 -12.76
N TRP A 57 25.90 -29.83 -13.92
CA TRP A 57 24.90 -28.79 -14.06
C TRP A 57 23.88 -29.10 -15.13
N ILE A 58 22.64 -28.66 -14.90
CA ILE A 58 21.62 -28.54 -15.93
C ILE A 58 21.47 -27.07 -16.28
N ILE A 59 21.61 -26.75 -17.56
CA ILE A 59 21.40 -25.41 -18.10
C ILE A 59 20.23 -25.46 -19.08
N VAL A 60 19.26 -24.59 -18.87
CA VAL A 60 18.02 -24.54 -19.67
C VAL A 60 17.80 -23.11 -20.16
N PRO A 61 17.69 -22.87 -21.48
CA PRO A 61 17.21 -21.59 -21.98
C PRO A 61 15.84 -21.26 -21.38
N ALA A 62 15.69 -20.08 -20.83
CA ALA A 62 14.47 -19.66 -20.14
C ALA A 62 13.93 -18.35 -20.73
N SER A 63 12.61 -18.22 -20.81
CA SER A 63 11.97 -16.94 -21.10
C SER A 63 11.78 -16.14 -19.81
N GLN A 64 11.71 -14.81 -19.94
CA GLN A 64 11.40 -13.94 -18.80
C GLN A 64 10.06 -14.29 -18.15
N GLU A 65 9.04 -14.64 -18.95
CA GLU A 65 7.74 -15.09 -18.45
C GLU A 65 7.87 -16.32 -17.54
N LYS A 66 8.66 -17.32 -17.96
CA LYS A 66 8.84 -18.55 -17.17
C LYS A 66 9.60 -18.29 -15.87
N VAL A 67 10.60 -17.42 -15.92
CA VAL A 67 11.35 -16.98 -14.72
C VAL A 67 10.44 -16.20 -13.78
N ASN A 68 9.61 -15.29 -14.29
CA ASN A 68 8.66 -14.57 -13.46
C ASN A 68 7.68 -15.53 -12.75
N ARG A 69 7.16 -16.55 -13.44
CA ARG A 69 6.29 -17.57 -12.84
C ARG A 69 6.99 -18.41 -11.77
N LEU A 70 8.28 -18.72 -11.96
CA LEU A 70 9.10 -19.38 -10.94
C LEU A 70 9.23 -18.46 -9.71
N GLU A 71 9.58 -17.19 -9.94
CA GLU A 71 9.79 -16.19 -8.88
C GLU A 71 8.50 -15.89 -8.10
N GLN A 72 7.35 -15.95 -8.77
CA GLN A 72 6.01 -15.82 -8.19
C GLN A 72 5.52 -17.10 -7.48
N LYS A 73 6.28 -18.20 -7.56
CA LYS A 73 5.90 -19.53 -7.05
C LYS A 73 4.63 -20.09 -7.72
N ASP A 74 4.35 -19.68 -8.95
CA ASP A 74 3.27 -20.24 -9.77
C ASP A 74 3.67 -21.58 -10.42
N ILE A 75 4.99 -21.82 -10.54
CA ILE A 75 5.53 -23.11 -10.98
C ILE A 75 6.66 -23.58 -10.05
N PRO A 76 6.77 -24.90 -9.80
CA PRO A 76 7.88 -25.47 -9.04
C PRO A 76 9.17 -25.48 -9.85
N ILE A 77 10.29 -25.65 -9.17
CA ILE A 77 11.63 -25.67 -9.77
C ILE A 77 11.74 -26.71 -10.89
N VAL A 78 11.15 -27.89 -10.70
CA VAL A 78 11.21 -28.99 -11.69
C VAL A 78 10.55 -28.64 -13.02
N HIS A 79 9.56 -27.74 -13.05
CA HIS A 79 8.94 -27.27 -14.30
C HIS A 79 9.88 -26.37 -15.12
N MET A 80 10.90 -25.77 -14.51
CA MET A 80 11.96 -25.09 -15.25
C MET A 80 12.75 -26.09 -16.11
N ILE A 81 13.04 -27.27 -15.55
CA ILE A 81 13.86 -28.32 -16.16
C ILE A 81 13.04 -29.22 -17.10
N LYS A 82 11.84 -29.62 -16.68
CA LYS A 82 10.97 -30.59 -17.36
C LYS A 82 9.61 -29.97 -17.74
N PRO A 83 9.55 -28.89 -18.53
CA PRO A 83 8.27 -28.27 -18.91
C PRO A 83 7.42 -29.17 -19.81
N SER A 84 8.03 -30.13 -20.52
CA SER A 84 7.34 -31.04 -21.42
C SER A 84 8.11 -32.35 -21.62
N VAL A 85 7.46 -33.35 -22.22
CA VAL A 85 8.03 -34.68 -22.50
C VAL A 85 9.22 -34.62 -23.46
N SER A 86 9.25 -33.63 -24.36
CA SER A 86 10.27 -33.44 -25.39
C SER A 86 11.30 -32.36 -25.05
N ALA A 87 11.21 -31.75 -23.86
CA ALA A 87 12.12 -30.70 -23.43
C ALA A 87 13.57 -31.21 -23.49
N LYS A 88 14.44 -30.44 -24.16
CA LYS A 88 15.89 -30.68 -24.19
C LYS A 88 16.56 -29.72 -23.23
N VAL A 89 17.51 -30.22 -22.47
CA VAL A 89 18.34 -29.43 -21.56
C VAL A 89 19.80 -29.69 -21.86
N LEU A 90 20.67 -28.75 -21.51
CA LEU A 90 22.10 -28.93 -21.63
C LEU A 90 22.64 -29.50 -20.32
N LEU A 91 23.14 -30.73 -20.37
CA LEU A 91 23.89 -31.34 -19.28
C LEU A 91 25.35 -30.91 -19.43
N THR A 92 25.87 -30.23 -18.42
CA THR A 92 27.23 -29.71 -18.39
C THR A 92 28.00 -30.38 -17.26
N LYS A 93 29.21 -30.83 -17.55
CA LYS A 93 30.14 -31.42 -16.57
C LYS A 93 31.42 -30.61 -16.60
N ILE A 94 31.87 -30.18 -15.43
CA ILE A 94 33.09 -29.39 -15.24
C ILE A 94 34.07 -30.29 -14.49
N GLY A 95 35.22 -30.60 -15.09
CA GLY A 95 36.25 -31.42 -14.45
C GLY A 95 36.83 -30.71 -13.22
N LEU A 96 36.81 -31.34 -12.05
CA LEU A 96 37.25 -30.72 -10.79
C LEU A 96 38.75 -30.37 -10.78
N ASP A 97 39.57 -31.20 -11.45
CA ASP A 97 41.03 -31.00 -11.52
C ASP A 97 41.47 -30.21 -12.76
N THR A 98 40.75 -30.35 -13.87
CA THR A 98 41.16 -29.83 -15.19
C THR A 98 40.43 -28.56 -15.59
N ASN A 99 39.29 -28.26 -14.95
CA ASN A 99 38.31 -27.25 -15.37
C ASN A 99 37.82 -27.44 -16.81
N GLU A 100 38.00 -28.63 -17.39
CA GLU A 100 37.49 -28.94 -18.73
C GLU A 100 35.97 -29.07 -18.69
N VAL A 101 35.31 -28.46 -19.67
CA VAL A 101 33.85 -28.40 -19.75
C VAL A 101 33.37 -29.36 -20.83
N SER A 102 32.55 -30.34 -20.45
CA SER A 102 31.87 -31.27 -21.36
C SER A 102 30.37 -30.98 -21.38
N GLU A 103 29.79 -30.85 -22.58
CA GLU A 103 28.42 -30.38 -22.77
C GLU A 103 27.62 -31.30 -23.72
N GLU A 104 26.45 -31.77 -23.27
CA GLU A 104 25.58 -32.66 -24.04
C GLU A 104 24.11 -32.25 -23.92
N PHE A 105 23.38 -32.19 -25.05
CA PHE A 105 21.93 -32.01 -25.01
C PHE A 105 21.23 -33.33 -24.73
N VAL A 106 20.48 -33.37 -23.63
CA VAL A 106 19.73 -34.55 -23.19
C VAL A 106 18.24 -34.23 -23.13
N VAL A 107 17.39 -35.18 -23.48
CA VAL A 107 15.94 -35.05 -23.25
C VAL A 107 15.71 -35.11 -21.74
N ALA A 108 15.07 -34.09 -21.17
CA ALA A 108 14.95 -33.90 -19.73
C ALA A 108 14.30 -35.12 -19.03
N LYS A 109 13.33 -35.78 -19.67
CA LYS A 109 12.71 -37.03 -19.16
C LYS A 109 13.70 -38.20 -19.01
N LYS A 110 14.76 -38.24 -19.82
CA LYS A 110 15.79 -39.29 -19.81
C LYS A 110 16.94 -39.02 -18.85
N LEU A 111 16.93 -37.90 -18.13
CA LEU A 111 17.96 -37.61 -17.14
C LEU A 111 17.96 -38.69 -16.04
N PRO A 112 19.11 -39.34 -15.77
CA PRO A 112 19.22 -40.41 -14.78
C PRO A 112 19.31 -39.88 -13.33
N TYR A 113 19.05 -38.58 -13.12
CA TYR A 113 19.21 -37.90 -11.84
C TYR A 113 17.86 -37.73 -11.13
N LYS A 114 17.88 -37.79 -9.80
CA LYS A 114 16.73 -37.39 -8.98
C LYS A 114 16.48 -35.90 -9.17
N MET A 115 15.21 -35.55 -9.40
CA MET A 115 14.79 -34.16 -9.55
C MET A 115 14.02 -33.71 -8.30
N PRO A 116 13.91 -32.39 -8.07
CA PRO A 116 12.97 -31.86 -7.08
C PRO A 116 11.55 -32.38 -7.33
N GLN A 117 10.79 -32.56 -6.26
CA GLN A 117 9.37 -32.89 -6.34
C GLN A 117 8.56 -31.69 -6.88
N ASP A 118 7.35 -31.95 -7.38
CA ASP A 118 6.48 -30.93 -7.99
C ASP A 118 5.94 -29.89 -6.99
N ASN A 119 6.21 -30.05 -5.70
CA ASN A 119 5.87 -29.11 -4.63
C ASN A 119 7.07 -28.29 -4.13
N VAL A 120 8.24 -28.41 -4.77
CA VAL A 120 9.45 -27.67 -4.39
C VAL A 120 9.54 -26.36 -5.17
N PHE A 121 9.39 -25.25 -4.46
CA PHE A 121 9.49 -23.88 -4.99
C PHE A 121 10.77 -23.20 -4.48
N ILE A 122 11.12 -22.07 -5.10
CA ILE A 122 12.24 -21.24 -4.63
C ILE A 122 11.94 -20.70 -3.23
N ARG A 123 13.00 -20.48 -2.43
CA ARG A 123 12.89 -19.93 -1.07
C ARG A 123 13.37 -18.49 -0.97
N GLU A 124 14.29 -18.12 -1.83
CA GLU A 124 14.89 -16.79 -1.92
C GLU A 124 15.01 -16.42 -3.39
N ASN A 125 15.25 -15.15 -3.67
CA ASN A 125 15.50 -14.59 -4.98
C ASN A 125 16.47 -13.43 -4.84
N ILE A 126 17.74 -13.72 -4.57
CA ILE A 126 18.78 -12.73 -4.31
C ILE A 126 19.18 -12.06 -5.63
N ASN A 127 19.13 -10.73 -5.68
CA ASN A 127 19.60 -9.91 -6.80
C ASN A 127 21.14 -9.89 -6.86
N TYR A 128 21.72 -10.93 -7.44
CA TYR A 128 23.16 -11.20 -7.36
C TYR A 128 23.99 -10.24 -8.23
N ASP A 129 23.49 -9.87 -9.41
CA ASP A 129 24.17 -8.93 -10.31
C ASP A 129 23.89 -7.45 -10.01
N GLY A 130 22.96 -7.16 -9.10
CA GLY A 130 22.55 -5.81 -8.75
C GLY A 130 21.72 -5.08 -9.81
N ARG A 131 21.30 -5.73 -10.90
CA ARG A 131 20.54 -5.10 -12.01
C ARG A 131 19.05 -4.96 -11.71
N ARG A 132 18.50 -5.72 -10.75
CA ARG A 132 17.09 -5.62 -10.37
C ARG A 132 16.73 -4.22 -9.87
N LYS A 133 15.62 -3.68 -10.39
CA LYS A 133 15.17 -2.29 -10.13
C LYS A 133 14.05 -2.17 -9.10
N HIS A 134 13.48 -3.29 -8.69
CA HIS A 134 12.43 -3.42 -7.70
C HIS A 134 12.96 -4.17 -6.47
N SER A 135 12.33 -3.94 -5.33
CA SER A 135 12.68 -4.55 -4.04
C SER A 135 11.53 -5.36 -3.45
N HIS A 136 10.30 -5.06 -3.86
CA HIS A 136 9.09 -5.70 -3.36
C HIS A 136 8.13 -5.93 -4.51
N ARG A 137 7.11 -6.75 -4.26
CA ARG A 137 5.97 -6.89 -5.15
C ARG A 137 4.66 -6.82 -4.37
N ILE A 138 3.67 -6.22 -5.00
CA ILE A 138 2.28 -6.18 -4.54
C ILE A 138 1.52 -7.14 -5.46
N ARG A 139 1.10 -8.28 -4.92
CA ARG A 139 0.28 -9.26 -5.65
C ARG A 139 -1.18 -8.92 -5.40
N ILE A 140 -1.95 -8.84 -6.47
CA ILE A 140 -3.41 -8.64 -6.44
C ILE A 140 -4.04 -9.77 -7.27
N ALA A 141 -4.83 -10.59 -6.62
CA ALA A 141 -5.47 -11.74 -7.23
C ALA A 141 -6.96 -11.79 -6.86
N LYS A 142 -7.76 -12.52 -7.64
CA LYS A 142 -9.11 -12.92 -7.26
C LYS A 142 -9.10 -14.41 -6.93
N LYS A 143 -9.91 -14.82 -5.94
CA LYS A 143 -10.15 -16.25 -5.71
C LYS A 143 -11.01 -16.84 -6.85
N SER A 144 -11.92 -16.05 -7.40
CA SER A 144 -12.65 -16.41 -8.62
C SER A 144 -11.79 -16.33 -9.90
N ASN A 145 -12.09 -17.17 -10.90
CA ASN A 145 -11.49 -17.12 -12.24
C ASN A 145 -11.91 -15.90 -13.09
N LYS A 146 -12.46 -14.85 -12.46
CA LYS A 146 -12.88 -13.64 -13.16
C LYS A 146 -11.73 -12.64 -13.21
N ASP A 147 -11.63 -11.93 -14.33
CA ASP A 147 -10.66 -10.86 -14.46
C ASP A 147 -10.96 -9.70 -13.49
N ILE A 148 -9.91 -8.97 -13.12
CA ILE A 148 -10.00 -7.72 -12.35
C ILE A 148 -10.04 -6.57 -13.36
N ILE A 149 -11.07 -5.73 -13.28
CA ILE A 149 -11.18 -4.56 -14.15
C ILE A 149 -10.11 -3.53 -13.73
N SER A 150 -9.53 -2.81 -14.68
CA SER A 150 -8.41 -1.89 -14.45
C SER A 150 -8.72 -0.80 -13.42
N GLU A 151 -9.94 -0.26 -13.39
CA GLU A 151 -10.36 0.76 -12.42
C GLU A 151 -10.30 0.22 -10.99
N THR A 152 -10.85 -0.97 -10.75
CA THR A 152 -10.80 -1.64 -9.44
C THR A 152 -9.36 -1.89 -9.02
N LEU A 153 -8.54 -2.39 -9.95
CA LEU A 153 -7.14 -2.68 -9.70
C LEU A 153 -6.34 -1.44 -9.28
N ASN A 154 -6.55 -0.32 -9.97
CA ASN A 154 -5.92 0.96 -9.66
C ASN A 154 -6.36 1.46 -8.27
N GLN A 155 -7.66 1.41 -7.98
CA GLN A 155 -8.22 1.84 -6.70
C GLN A 155 -7.66 1.02 -5.53
N VAL A 156 -7.66 -0.30 -5.66
CA VAL A 156 -7.12 -1.20 -4.63
C VAL A 156 -5.63 -0.92 -4.40
N SER A 157 -4.85 -0.79 -5.48
CA SER A 157 -3.41 -0.53 -5.40
C SER A 157 -3.11 0.80 -4.71
N GLU A 158 -3.87 1.85 -5.03
CA GLU A 158 -3.71 3.18 -4.45
C GLU A 158 -4.01 3.17 -2.94
N VAL A 159 -5.17 2.62 -2.56
CA VAL A 159 -5.63 2.58 -1.17
C VAL A 159 -4.75 1.66 -0.33
N PHE A 160 -4.29 0.52 -0.87
CA PHE A 160 -3.35 -0.37 -0.17
C PHE A 160 -2.00 0.30 0.07
N GLY A 161 -1.44 0.96 -0.95
CA GLY A 161 -0.22 1.73 -0.80
C GLY A 161 -0.37 2.88 0.20
N GLU A 162 -1.54 3.55 0.19
CA GLU A 162 -1.90 4.59 1.14
C GLU A 162 -1.96 4.05 2.57
N PHE A 163 -2.62 2.92 2.78
CA PHE A 163 -2.70 2.21 4.07
C PHE A 163 -1.30 1.94 4.64
N CYS A 164 -0.45 1.23 3.89
CA CYS A 164 0.90 0.88 4.35
C CYS A 164 1.73 2.12 4.73
N ARG A 165 1.65 3.19 3.92
CA ARG A 165 2.37 4.44 4.21
C ARG A 165 1.85 5.14 5.46
N HIS A 166 0.53 5.22 5.64
CA HIS A 166 -0.06 5.89 6.80
C HIS A 166 0.24 5.15 8.09
N TYR A 167 0.08 3.82 8.10
CA TYR A 167 0.34 3.01 9.28
C TYR A 167 1.82 3.10 9.68
N LEU A 168 2.75 2.87 8.76
CA LEU A 168 4.18 2.96 9.06
C LEU A 168 4.62 4.36 9.51
N LYS A 169 4.06 5.42 8.91
CA LYS A 169 4.37 6.80 9.29
C LYS A 169 3.99 7.12 10.73
N LYS A 170 2.95 6.48 11.28
CA LYS A 170 2.57 6.62 12.70
C LYS A 170 3.61 6.04 13.66
N HIS A 171 4.42 5.09 13.19
CA HIS A 171 5.57 4.54 13.90
C HIS A 171 6.92 5.14 13.46
N GLU A 172 6.88 6.34 12.87
CA GLU A 172 8.03 7.12 12.38
C GLU A 172 8.79 6.50 11.20
N ILE A 173 8.23 5.47 10.56
CA ILE A 173 8.81 4.81 9.39
C ILE A 173 8.23 5.44 8.13
N SER A 174 9.04 6.22 7.40
CA SER A 174 8.62 6.84 6.15
C SER A 174 9.02 5.98 4.95
N VAL A 175 8.01 5.39 4.29
CA VAL A 175 8.18 4.59 3.08
C VAL A 175 7.43 5.19 1.89
N SER A 176 7.96 4.98 0.69
CA SER A 176 7.29 5.26 -0.57
C SER A 176 7.42 4.07 -1.50
N PHE A 177 6.34 3.71 -2.19
CA PHE A 177 6.30 2.61 -3.15
C PHE A 177 6.32 3.18 -4.56
N TYR A 178 7.41 2.96 -5.30
CA TYR A 178 7.55 3.42 -6.67
C TYR A 178 7.27 2.28 -7.66
N PRO A 179 6.26 2.42 -8.51
CA PRO A 179 5.98 1.50 -9.60
C PRO A 179 7.21 1.22 -10.47
N ARG A 180 7.44 -0.04 -10.86
CA ARG A 180 8.50 -0.37 -11.83
C ARG A 180 7.94 -1.05 -13.07
N ASP A 181 7.21 -2.13 -12.89
CA ASP A 181 6.54 -2.86 -13.98
C ASP A 181 5.42 -3.75 -13.41
N ALA A 182 4.73 -4.44 -14.33
CA ALA A 182 3.73 -5.43 -14.02
C ALA A 182 4.06 -6.74 -14.75
N VAL A 183 3.67 -7.86 -14.16
CA VAL A 183 3.84 -9.19 -14.73
C VAL A 183 2.48 -9.79 -15.06
N GLU A 184 2.37 -10.41 -16.24
CA GLU A 184 1.17 -11.13 -16.70
C GLU A 184 0.94 -12.43 -15.90
N GLY A 185 -0.32 -12.72 -15.57
CA GLY A 185 -0.73 -13.82 -14.67
C GLY A 185 -1.70 -13.32 -13.59
N SER A 186 -1.55 -13.79 -12.34
CA SER A 186 -2.05 -13.01 -11.19
C SER A 186 -1.43 -11.62 -11.30
N PHE A 187 -2.22 -10.54 -11.23
CA PHE A 187 -1.65 -9.21 -11.43
C PHE A 187 -0.64 -8.92 -10.32
N VAL A 188 0.64 -8.84 -10.68
CA VAL A 188 1.73 -8.55 -9.74
C VAL A 188 2.38 -7.25 -10.15
N TYR A 189 2.37 -6.30 -9.23
CA TYR A 189 3.01 -5.02 -9.37
C TYR A 189 4.34 -5.00 -8.66
N ARG A 190 5.44 -4.88 -9.39
CA ARG A 190 6.76 -4.80 -8.78
C ARG A 190 7.09 -3.35 -8.46
N VAL A 191 7.48 -3.11 -7.22
CA VAL A 191 7.73 -1.77 -6.70
C VAL A 191 9.14 -1.66 -6.16
N LYS A 192 9.71 -0.46 -6.30
CA LYS A 192 10.88 -0.05 -5.55
C LYS A 192 10.42 0.69 -4.30
N THR A 193 10.69 0.13 -3.15
CA THR A 193 10.54 0.84 -1.88
C THR A 193 11.68 1.85 -1.74
N ALA A 194 11.34 3.07 -1.33
CA ALA A 194 12.31 4.06 -0.88
C ALA A 194 11.97 4.45 0.56
N THR A 195 12.98 4.43 1.41
CA THR A 195 12.92 4.78 2.82
C THR A 195 14.22 5.48 3.21
N LYS A 196 14.21 6.23 4.31
CA LYS A 196 15.43 6.85 4.86
C LYS A 196 16.34 5.81 5.53
N ASP A 197 15.73 4.79 6.13
CA ASP A 197 16.41 3.69 6.80
C ASP A 197 15.82 2.37 6.29
N GLU A 198 16.62 1.64 5.53
CA GLU A 198 16.20 0.35 4.94
C GLU A 198 16.15 -0.75 5.99
N ILE A 199 17.03 -0.71 6.99
CA ILE A 199 17.11 -1.74 8.04
C ILE A 199 15.89 -1.64 8.95
N ASP A 200 15.55 -0.43 9.39
CA ASP A 200 14.38 -0.20 10.24
C ASP A 200 13.07 -0.59 9.51
N PHE A 201 12.96 -0.27 8.21
CA PHE A 201 11.82 -0.70 7.41
C PHE A 201 11.73 -2.23 7.27
N ARG A 202 12.85 -2.91 6.94
CA ARG A 202 12.87 -4.38 6.77
C ARG A 202 12.74 -5.15 8.08
N THR A 203 12.94 -4.52 9.24
CA THR A 203 12.80 -5.16 10.56
C THR A 203 11.49 -4.75 11.21
N LYS A 204 11.46 -3.58 11.84
CA LYS A 204 10.29 -3.05 12.55
C LYS A 204 9.10 -2.82 11.62
N GLY A 205 9.34 -2.30 10.41
CA GLY A 205 8.28 -2.06 9.44
C GLY A 205 7.59 -3.35 8.98
N TYR A 206 8.36 -4.41 8.72
CA TYR A 206 7.81 -5.71 8.35
C TYR A 206 7.04 -6.34 9.52
N GLU A 207 7.57 -6.25 10.74
CA GLU A 207 6.88 -6.74 11.93
C GLU A 207 5.51 -6.06 12.11
N LEU A 208 5.46 -4.72 12.06
CA LEU A 208 4.22 -3.95 12.15
C LEU A 208 3.21 -4.35 11.07
N LEU A 209 3.64 -4.39 9.81
CA LEU A 209 2.75 -4.78 8.71
C LEU A 209 2.25 -6.22 8.85
N SER A 210 3.07 -7.13 9.36
CA SER A 210 2.67 -8.53 9.56
C SER A 210 1.57 -8.69 10.62
N LYS A 211 1.55 -7.84 11.65
CA LYS A 211 0.51 -7.81 12.70
C LYS A 211 -0.87 -7.48 12.15
N VAL A 212 -0.94 -6.76 11.03
CA VAL A 212 -2.22 -6.47 10.34
C VAL A 212 -2.86 -7.74 9.78
N SER A 213 -2.12 -8.82 9.56
CA SER A 213 -2.70 -10.11 9.14
C SER A 213 -3.21 -10.95 10.32
N SER A 214 -3.06 -10.49 11.57
CA SER A 214 -3.54 -11.13 12.80
C SER A 214 -4.78 -10.39 13.30
N HIS A 215 -5.86 -11.11 13.58
CA HIS A 215 -7.13 -10.50 14.00
C HIS A 215 -6.96 -9.71 15.33
N GLU A 216 -6.34 -10.32 16.34
CA GLU A 216 -6.16 -9.72 17.67
C GLU A 216 -5.20 -8.52 17.64
N ASP A 217 -4.06 -8.66 16.97
CA ASP A 217 -3.08 -7.57 16.88
C ASP A 217 -3.62 -6.39 16.06
N PHE A 218 -4.38 -6.67 15.01
CA PHE A 218 -5.00 -5.62 14.20
C PHE A 218 -6.03 -4.83 15.01
N LEU A 219 -6.95 -5.50 15.72
CA LEU A 219 -7.91 -4.83 16.59
C LEU A 219 -7.23 -3.98 17.67
N SER A 220 -6.15 -4.49 18.27
CA SER A 220 -5.32 -3.76 19.24
C SER A 220 -4.73 -2.48 18.63
N SER A 221 -4.26 -2.55 17.38
CA SER A 221 -3.72 -1.40 16.63
C SER A 221 -4.81 -0.36 16.31
N LEU A 222 -6.04 -0.81 16.05
CA LEU A 222 -7.20 0.08 15.89
C LEU A 222 -7.55 0.81 17.20
N GLU A 223 -7.48 0.11 18.34
CA GLU A 223 -7.75 0.68 19.67
C GLU A 223 -6.70 1.70 20.09
N ALA A 224 -5.45 1.44 19.77
CA ALA A 224 -4.35 2.38 19.98
C ALA A 224 -4.39 3.58 19.01
N GLN A 225 -5.38 3.66 18.12
CA GLN A 225 -5.53 4.71 17.09
C GLN A 225 -4.30 4.87 16.17
N GLU A 226 -3.53 3.78 15.99
CA GLU A 226 -2.33 3.77 15.16
C GLU A 226 -2.66 3.79 13.66
N ILE A 227 -3.92 3.49 13.31
CA ILE A 227 -4.39 3.34 11.94
C ILE A 227 -5.60 4.28 11.70
N ASP A 228 -5.67 4.89 10.51
CA ASP A 228 -6.87 5.62 10.09
C ASP A 228 -7.96 4.64 9.66
N LEU A 229 -9.03 4.58 10.44
CA LEU A 229 -10.15 3.65 10.22
C LEU A 229 -10.84 3.85 8.87
N ARG A 230 -10.82 5.05 8.28
CA ARG A 230 -11.42 5.29 6.96
C ARG A 230 -10.63 4.62 5.84
N ILE A 231 -9.31 4.67 5.92
CA ILE A 231 -8.42 4.05 4.93
C ILE A 231 -8.60 2.53 5.01
N VAL A 232 -8.67 1.98 6.23
CA VAL A 232 -8.98 0.56 6.46
C VAL A 232 -10.34 0.21 5.86
N ARG A 233 -11.39 0.94 6.22
CA ARG A 233 -12.74 0.66 5.75
C ARG A 233 -12.84 0.68 4.23
N LYS A 234 -12.24 1.68 3.59
CA LYS A 234 -12.18 1.81 2.12
C LYS A 234 -11.42 0.64 1.49
N LEU A 235 -10.28 0.26 2.06
CA LEU A 235 -9.50 -0.88 1.58
C LEU A 235 -10.30 -2.18 1.71
N PHE A 236 -10.96 -2.37 2.86
CA PHE A 236 -11.72 -3.57 3.19
C PHE A 236 -12.98 -3.68 2.32
N ASP A 237 -13.66 -2.57 2.03
CA ASP A 237 -14.76 -2.53 1.04
C ASP A 237 -14.30 -2.99 -0.33
N LEU A 238 -13.15 -2.46 -0.80
CA LEU A 238 -12.61 -2.81 -2.10
C LEU A 238 -12.22 -4.28 -2.17
N ILE A 239 -11.63 -4.82 -1.10
CA ILE A 239 -11.26 -6.24 -1.00
C ILE A 239 -12.50 -7.14 -0.99
N GLY A 240 -13.43 -6.92 -0.06
CA GLY A 240 -14.61 -7.76 0.13
C GLY A 240 -15.57 -7.71 -1.06
N SER A 241 -15.92 -6.51 -1.53
CA SER A 241 -16.88 -6.33 -2.63
C SER A 241 -16.40 -6.89 -3.97
N ASN A 242 -15.08 -7.08 -4.13
CA ASN A 242 -14.49 -7.55 -5.37
C ASN A 242 -13.83 -8.94 -5.26
N ASP A 243 -13.91 -9.62 -4.12
CA ASP A 243 -13.26 -10.93 -3.88
C ASP A 243 -11.75 -10.89 -4.17
N ILE A 244 -11.07 -9.83 -3.71
CA ILE A 244 -9.66 -9.57 -3.98
C ILE A 244 -8.78 -10.02 -2.82
N GLU A 245 -7.75 -10.81 -3.14
CA GLU A 245 -6.61 -11.03 -2.26
C GLU A 245 -5.49 -10.07 -2.61
N ILE A 246 -4.90 -9.42 -1.60
CA ILE A 246 -3.75 -8.52 -1.78
C ILE A 246 -2.61 -8.89 -0.84
N GLN A 247 -1.39 -8.91 -1.36
CA GLN A 247 -0.19 -9.24 -0.61
C GLN A 247 0.95 -8.28 -0.91
N LEU A 248 1.70 -7.86 0.11
CA LEU A 248 3.02 -7.25 -0.02
C LEU A 248 4.09 -8.31 0.26
N ILE A 249 5.01 -8.51 -0.66
CA ILE A 249 6.02 -9.57 -0.60
C ILE A 249 7.40 -8.94 -0.80
N ASP A 250 8.36 -9.31 0.05
CA ASP A 250 9.77 -8.97 -0.11
C ASP A 250 10.37 -9.78 -1.27
N GLU A 251 11.06 -9.11 -2.19
CA GLU A 251 11.56 -9.80 -3.39
C GLU A 251 12.73 -10.73 -3.06
N ASP A 252 13.60 -10.37 -2.13
CA ASP A 252 14.83 -11.13 -1.83
C ASP A 252 14.51 -12.43 -1.05
N SER A 253 13.76 -12.31 0.04
CA SER A 253 13.37 -13.45 0.89
C SER A 253 12.14 -14.19 0.39
N THR A 254 11.40 -13.62 -0.55
CA THR A 254 10.10 -14.13 -1.04
C THR A 254 9.03 -14.29 0.05
N GLN A 255 9.25 -13.69 1.23
CA GLN A 255 8.33 -13.72 2.37
C GLN A 255 7.18 -12.73 2.15
N THR A 256 5.95 -13.19 2.43
CA THR A 256 4.78 -12.31 2.53
C THR A 256 4.89 -11.48 3.80
N ILE A 257 4.98 -10.17 3.65
CA ILE A 257 5.09 -9.19 4.74
C ILE A 257 3.70 -8.87 5.28
N LEU A 258 2.72 -8.68 4.39
CA LEU A 258 1.33 -8.38 4.70
C LEU A 258 0.46 -9.12 3.69
N GLY A 259 -0.53 -9.86 4.16
CA GLY A 259 -1.57 -10.48 3.33
C GLY A 259 -2.96 -10.13 3.86
N LEU A 260 -3.85 -9.73 2.97
CA LEU A 260 -5.26 -9.49 3.26
C LEU A 260 -6.12 -10.33 2.32
N GLU A 261 -6.92 -11.21 2.90
CA GLU A 261 -7.86 -12.06 2.17
C GLU A 261 -9.32 -11.58 2.36
N PRO A 262 -10.22 -11.84 1.39
CA PRO A 262 -11.63 -11.47 1.50
C PRO A 262 -12.30 -11.93 2.78
N ASN A 263 -12.14 -13.21 3.15
CA ASN A 263 -12.77 -13.77 4.35
C ASN A 263 -12.29 -13.08 5.63
N TYR A 264 -10.98 -12.83 5.74
CA TYR A 264 -10.39 -12.13 6.89
C TYR A 264 -10.95 -10.71 7.03
N VAL A 265 -11.09 -10.01 5.89
CA VAL A 265 -11.67 -8.67 5.84
C VAL A 265 -13.15 -8.68 6.23
N GLU A 266 -13.93 -9.61 5.69
CA GLU A 266 -15.36 -9.75 6.01
C GLU A 266 -15.61 -9.99 7.50
N GLU A 267 -14.77 -10.80 8.15
CA GLU A 267 -14.86 -11.07 9.59
C GLU A 267 -14.63 -9.82 10.46
N LEU A 268 -13.77 -8.90 10.03
CA LEU A 268 -13.40 -7.68 10.78
C LEU A 268 -14.27 -6.46 10.48
N LEU A 269 -15.05 -6.49 9.39
CA LEU A 269 -15.89 -5.36 8.99
C LEU A 269 -16.88 -4.90 10.08
N PRO A 270 -17.55 -5.79 10.83
CA PRO A 270 -18.42 -5.38 11.93
C PRO A 270 -17.70 -4.53 12.98
N ASP A 271 -16.54 -4.97 13.47
CA ASP A 271 -15.77 -4.24 14.49
C ASP A 271 -15.27 -2.88 13.97
N ILE A 272 -14.87 -2.82 12.70
CA ILE A 272 -14.45 -1.57 12.06
C ILE A 272 -15.63 -0.60 11.95
N ASN A 273 -16.81 -1.07 11.55
CA ASN A 273 -18.01 -0.24 11.42
C ASN A 273 -18.47 0.29 12.78
N ASP A 274 -18.44 -0.54 13.81
CA ASP A 274 -18.79 -0.14 15.17
C ASP A 274 -17.85 0.95 15.69
N LYS A 275 -16.54 0.82 15.44
CA LYS A 275 -15.55 1.84 15.82
C LYS A 275 -15.70 3.12 15.00
N LEU A 276 -16.00 3.02 13.70
CA LEU A 276 -16.20 4.18 12.82
C LEU A 276 -17.31 5.11 13.29
N GLY A 277 -18.39 4.58 13.88
CA GLY A 277 -19.50 5.39 14.40
C GLY A 277 -19.09 6.40 15.49
N SER A 278 -17.90 6.24 16.07
CA SER A 278 -17.34 7.15 17.07
C SER A 278 -15.97 7.72 16.68
N TYR A 279 -15.50 7.46 15.45
CA TYR A 279 -14.18 7.84 14.97
C TYR A 279 -14.17 9.26 14.42
N LEU A 280 -13.22 10.08 14.88
CA LEU A 280 -12.96 11.41 14.33
C LEU A 280 -11.50 11.49 13.87
N ASP A 281 -11.25 11.92 12.63
CA ASP A 281 -9.92 12.26 12.16
C ASP A 281 -9.69 13.77 12.21
N SER A 282 -8.42 14.17 12.35
CA SER A 282 -7.98 15.56 12.31
C SER A 282 -8.51 16.35 11.10
N THR A 283 -8.79 15.72 9.95
CA THR A 283 -9.36 16.40 8.77
C THR A 283 -10.85 16.73 8.91
N MET A 284 -11.57 16.05 9.81
CA MET A 284 -12.99 16.25 10.10
C MET A 284 -13.24 17.36 11.11
N VAL A 285 -12.20 17.89 11.75
CA VAL A 285 -12.35 18.94 12.77
C VAL A 285 -12.12 20.30 12.12
N PRO A 286 -13.11 21.21 12.12
CA PRO A 286 -12.94 22.53 11.53
C PRO A 286 -11.81 23.32 12.21
N GLN A 287 -11.11 24.13 11.43
CA GLN A 287 -10.05 25.03 11.91
C GLN A 287 -10.39 26.52 11.74
N ALA A 288 -11.46 26.81 10.99
CA ALA A 288 -11.92 28.16 10.69
C ALA A 288 -12.86 28.66 11.79
N ASP A 289 -12.42 29.59 12.61
CA ASP A 289 -13.08 30.04 13.84
C ASP A 289 -14.24 31.04 13.65
N SER A 290 -14.37 31.68 12.48
CA SER A 290 -15.40 32.69 12.22
C SER A 290 -16.40 32.22 11.16
N LEU A 291 -17.68 32.17 11.54
CA LEU A 291 -18.78 31.85 10.63
C LEU A 291 -19.00 32.96 9.59
N GLU A 292 -18.73 34.22 9.94
CA GLU A 292 -18.80 35.37 9.04
C GLU A 292 -17.77 35.25 7.92
N ARG A 293 -16.56 34.77 8.24
CA ARG A 293 -15.54 34.53 7.21
C ARG A 293 -15.85 33.32 6.34
N ILE A 294 -16.57 32.31 6.85
CA ILE A 294 -17.15 31.24 6.02
C ILE A 294 -18.16 31.85 5.04
N ARG A 295 -19.10 32.69 5.50
CA ARG A 295 -20.05 33.37 4.62
C ARG A 295 -19.36 34.29 3.60
N LEU A 296 -18.30 34.99 4.00
CA LEU A 296 -17.50 35.83 3.11
C LEU A 296 -16.79 34.99 2.04
N TYR A 297 -16.25 33.82 2.41
CA TYR A 297 -15.67 32.86 1.46
C TYR A 297 -16.71 32.51 0.38
N LEU A 298 -17.91 32.11 0.79
CA LEU A 298 -18.98 31.73 -0.14
C LEU A 298 -19.42 32.90 -1.03
N ASN A 299 -19.50 34.12 -0.48
CA ASN A 299 -19.80 35.33 -1.25
C ASN A 299 -18.77 35.63 -2.35
N ILE A 300 -17.49 35.32 -2.12
CA ILE A 300 -16.45 35.51 -3.12
C ILE A 300 -16.55 34.44 -4.21
N VAL A 301 -16.83 33.18 -3.84
CA VAL A 301 -17.05 32.08 -4.79
C VAL A 301 -18.28 32.32 -5.66
N ASP A 302 -19.38 32.82 -5.08
CA ASP A 302 -20.61 33.19 -5.80
C ASP A 302 -20.34 34.16 -6.96
N ARG A 303 -19.40 35.09 -6.74
CA ARG A 303 -18.97 36.07 -7.75
C ARG A 303 -18.01 35.49 -8.79
N ASN A 304 -17.82 34.16 -8.82
CA ASN A 304 -16.87 33.43 -9.66
C ASN A 304 -15.42 33.92 -9.48
N ARG A 305 -15.03 34.28 -8.25
CA ARG A 305 -13.69 34.75 -7.93
C ARG A 305 -12.94 33.73 -7.08
N VAL A 306 -11.62 33.64 -7.30
CA VAL A 306 -10.72 32.86 -6.45
C VAL A 306 -10.56 33.58 -5.13
N VAL A 307 -10.82 32.88 -4.03
CA VAL A 307 -10.71 33.45 -2.69
C VAL A 307 -9.26 33.67 -2.31
N THR A 308 -8.90 34.92 -1.97
CA THR A 308 -7.55 35.29 -1.54
C THR A 308 -7.46 35.62 -0.05
N ALA A 309 -6.25 35.53 0.51
CA ALA A 309 -5.97 35.85 1.91
C ALA A 309 -6.36 37.30 2.27
N LYS A 310 -6.09 38.23 1.33
CA LYS A 310 -6.42 39.64 1.46
C LYS A 310 -7.93 39.88 1.57
N GLU A 311 -8.73 39.15 0.79
CA GLU A 311 -10.18 39.33 0.77
C GLU A 311 -10.86 38.76 2.01
N LEU A 312 -10.34 37.65 2.54
CA LEU A 312 -10.82 37.08 3.80
C LEU A 312 -10.29 37.81 5.04
N GLY A 313 -9.26 38.65 4.89
CA GLY A 313 -8.59 39.31 6.02
C GLY A 313 -7.88 38.31 6.94
N VAL A 314 -7.17 37.34 6.35
CA VAL A 314 -6.48 36.25 7.06
C VAL A 314 -5.09 35.99 6.47
N GLU A 315 -4.28 35.21 7.16
CA GLU A 315 -2.99 34.76 6.63
C GLU A 315 -3.17 33.77 5.46
N PRO A 316 -2.25 33.70 4.47
CA PRO A 316 -2.40 32.84 3.30
C PRO A 316 -2.74 31.38 3.60
N ARG A 317 -2.11 30.80 4.64
CA ARG A 317 -2.39 29.42 5.08
C ARG A 317 -3.80 29.20 5.61
N GLN A 318 -4.49 30.24 6.06
CA GLN A 318 -5.84 30.12 6.63
C GLN A 318 -6.91 30.07 5.55
N VAL A 319 -6.61 30.49 4.31
CA VAL A 319 -7.55 30.39 3.19
C VAL A 319 -7.98 28.94 2.97
N SER A 320 -7.04 27.98 3.07
CA SER A 320 -7.38 26.56 2.97
C SER A 320 -8.25 26.10 4.13
N TYR A 321 -8.05 26.60 5.36
CA TYR A 321 -8.90 26.24 6.49
C TYR A 321 -10.36 26.64 6.29
N TYR A 322 -10.61 27.83 5.70
CA TYR A 322 -11.95 28.28 5.38
C TYR A 322 -12.58 27.47 4.23
N ARG A 323 -11.80 27.15 3.19
CA ARG A 323 -12.25 26.24 2.13
C ARG A 323 -12.63 24.86 2.70
N ASP A 324 -11.76 24.29 3.52
CA ASP A 324 -11.95 22.94 4.07
C ASP A 324 -13.16 22.91 5.03
N ALA A 325 -13.39 23.98 5.81
CA ALA A 325 -14.61 24.14 6.59
C ALA A 325 -15.89 24.23 5.71
N CYS A 326 -15.83 24.94 4.58
CA CYS A 326 -16.96 24.99 3.65
C CYS A 326 -17.25 23.62 3.02
N LYS A 327 -16.22 22.80 2.75
CA LYS A 327 -16.38 21.42 2.28
C LYS A 327 -17.00 20.53 3.36
N LEU A 328 -16.49 20.61 4.58
CA LEU A 328 -17.01 19.87 5.74
C LEU A 328 -18.50 20.13 5.95
N LEU A 329 -18.92 21.39 5.79
CA LEU A 329 -20.31 21.82 5.91
C LEU A 329 -21.15 21.57 4.63
N SER A 330 -20.61 20.87 3.62
CA SER A 330 -21.27 20.63 2.33
C SER A 330 -21.81 21.90 1.64
N LEU A 331 -21.16 23.04 1.87
CA LEU A 331 -21.51 24.34 1.26
C LEU A 331 -20.81 24.54 -0.09
N ILE A 332 -19.72 23.81 -0.34
CA ILE A 332 -19.05 23.76 -1.63
C ILE A 332 -18.78 22.33 -2.06
N HIS A 333 -18.74 22.11 -3.37
CA HIS A 333 -18.30 20.86 -3.98
C HIS A 333 -16.78 20.69 -3.91
N ASP A 334 -16.28 19.49 -4.19
CA ASP A 334 -14.84 19.23 -4.19
C ASP A 334 -14.05 20.05 -5.22
N TYR A 335 -14.68 20.33 -6.35
CA TYR A 335 -14.18 21.22 -7.40
C TYR A 335 -14.43 22.73 -7.09
N SER A 336 -14.75 23.05 -5.83
CA SER A 336 -14.79 24.41 -5.26
C SER A 336 -15.89 25.35 -5.80
N SER A 337 -16.97 24.82 -6.37
CA SER A 337 -18.19 25.60 -6.64
C SER A 337 -19.19 25.50 -5.48
N LEU A 338 -20.12 26.45 -5.39
CA LEU A 338 -21.19 26.43 -4.39
C LEU A 338 -22.15 25.25 -4.61
N THR A 339 -22.59 24.63 -3.51
CA THR A 339 -23.79 23.78 -3.50
C THR A 339 -25.05 24.64 -3.42
N PRO A 340 -26.26 24.09 -3.60
CA PRO A 340 -27.50 24.85 -3.38
C PRO A 340 -27.60 25.47 -1.97
N LEU A 341 -27.10 24.77 -0.94
CA LEU A 341 -27.04 25.30 0.43
C LEU A 341 -25.99 26.41 0.56
N GLY A 342 -24.81 26.23 -0.03
CA GLY A 342 -23.78 27.27 -0.05
C GLY A 342 -24.23 28.55 -0.75
N MET A 343 -24.96 28.41 -1.87
CA MET A 343 -25.59 29.52 -2.58
C MET A 343 -26.57 30.26 -1.65
N LYS A 344 -27.43 29.53 -0.96
CA LYS A 344 -28.40 30.10 -0.03
C LYS A 344 -27.72 30.89 1.10
N VAL A 345 -26.64 30.36 1.67
CA VAL A 345 -25.82 31.05 2.69
C VAL A 345 -25.14 32.30 2.12
N ALA A 346 -24.61 32.22 0.90
CA ALA A 346 -23.91 33.34 0.26
C ALA A 346 -24.83 34.55 0.04
N VAL A 347 -26.04 34.31 -0.49
CA VAL A 347 -26.96 35.38 -0.91
C VAL A 347 -27.94 35.84 0.17
N SER A 348 -28.13 35.06 1.24
CA SER A 348 -29.06 35.43 2.32
C SER A 348 -28.69 36.78 2.91
N GLN A 349 -29.71 37.62 3.15
CA GLN A 349 -29.57 38.91 3.84
C GLN A 349 -29.99 38.81 5.31
N ASN A 350 -30.54 37.68 5.73
CA ASN A 350 -30.98 37.45 7.10
C ASN A 350 -29.92 36.67 7.86
N ASP A 351 -29.37 37.27 8.92
CA ASP A 351 -28.30 36.65 9.69
C ASP A 351 -28.72 35.34 10.37
N GLU A 352 -29.95 35.27 10.87
CA GLU A 352 -30.50 34.08 11.49
C GLU A 352 -30.62 32.92 10.48
N GLU A 353 -31.00 33.22 9.24
CA GLU A 353 -31.24 32.20 8.22
C GLU A 353 -29.95 31.46 7.84
N TRP A 354 -28.89 32.19 7.52
CA TRP A 354 -27.65 31.55 7.07
C TRP A 354 -26.92 30.87 8.24
N VAL A 355 -27.00 31.42 9.46
CA VAL A 355 -26.47 30.77 10.67
C VAL A 355 -27.18 29.44 10.92
N LYS A 356 -28.51 29.39 10.80
CA LYS A 356 -29.28 28.14 10.97
C LYS A 356 -28.93 27.07 9.93
N ILE A 357 -28.64 27.48 8.68
CA ILE A 357 -28.16 26.54 7.66
C ILE A 357 -26.82 25.93 8.08
N ILE A 358 -25.86 26.77 8.49
CA ILE A 358 -24.55 26.29 8.93
C ILE A 358 -24.64 25.43 10.18
N GLN A 359 -25.48 25.80 11.16
CA GLN A 359 -25.73 25.01 12.36
C GLN A 359 -26.17 23.59 11.98
N ARG A 360 -27.21 23.47 11.14
CA ARG A 360 -27.71 22.17 10.72
C ARG A 360 -26.65 21.36 9.96
N GLN A 361 -25.88 21.99 9.08
CA GLN A 361 -24.79 21.31 8.39
C GLN A 361 -23.66 20.87 9.34
N PHE A 362 -23.43 21.62 10.43
CA PHE A 362 -22.48 21.19 11.45
C PHE A 362 -23.02 20.01 12.27
N GLU A 363 -24.28 20.03 12.66
CA GLU A 363 -24.97 18.91 13.33
C GLU A 363 -24.95 17.62 12.48
N GLU A 364 -25.09 17.74 11.17
CA GLU A 364 -25.04 16.65 10.19
C GLU A 364 -23.59 16.22 9.83
N SER A 365 -22.57 16.97 10.25
CA SER A 365 -21.16 16.60 10.04
C SER A 365 -20.66 15.58 11.07
N ASP A 366 -19.68 14.75 10.72
CA ASP A 366 -19.10 13.75 11.63
C ASP A 366 -18.68 14.36 12.97
N CYS A 367 -17.99 15.51 12.94
CA CYS A 367 -17.54 16.20 14.15
C CYS A 367 -18.69 16.68 15.04
N GLY A 368 -19.73 17.28 14.46
CA GLY A 368 -20.87 17.77 15.23
C GLY A 368 -21.72 16.62 15.76
N HIS A 369 -22.00 15.64 14.92
CA HIS A 369 -22.80 14.46 15.25
C HIS A 369 -22.20 13.65 16.41
N ILE A 370 -20.91 13.29 16.31
CA ILE A 370 -20.23 12.50 17.35
C ILE A 370 -20.16 13.32 18.66
N TRP A 371 -19.93 14.63 18.59
CA TRP A 371 -19.87 15.47 19.78
C TRP A 371 -21.22 15.56 20.51
N MET A 372 -22.32 15.59 19.76
CA MET A 372 -23.68 15.55 20.30
C MET A 372 -24.00 14.19 20.95
N ILE A 373 -23.70 13.08 20.27
CA ILE A 373 -23.91 11.72 20.81
C ILE A 373 -23.18 11.52 22.13
N LYS A 374 -21.93 12.00 22.23
CA LYS A 374 -21.11 11.86 23.45
C LYS A 374 -21.68 12.61 24.66
N GLN A 375 -22.57 13.58 24.43
CA GLN A 375 -23.25 14.32 25.49
C GLN A 375 -24.75 13.97 25.60
N ASP A 376 -25.22 12.98 24.83
CA ASP A 376 -26.61 12.55 24.81
C ASP A 376 -27.60 13.71 24.50
N VAL A 377 -27.24 14.56 23.54
CA VAL A 377 -28.08 15.69 23.08
C VAL A 377 -28.51 15.50 21.62
N SER A 378 -29.67 16.07 21.28
CA SER A 378 -30.24 15.98 19.92
C SER A 378 -30.01 17.22 19.05
N SER A 379 -29.45 18.27 19.64
CA SER A 379 -29.18 19.58 19.01
C SER A 379 -27.85 20.13 19.51
N ILE A 380 -27.09 20.79 18.63
CA ILE A 380 -25.82 21.40 19.02
C ILE A 380 -26.04 22.58 19.97
N LEU A 381 -27.26 23.12 20.03
CA LEU A 381 -27.63 24.20 20.94
C LEU A 381 -27.64 23.74 22.40
N ASP A 382 -27.86 22.46 22.66
CA ASP A 382 -27.93 21.90 24.02
C ASP A 382 -26.56 21.47 24.55
N ILE A 383 -25.51 21.55 23.72
CA ILE A 383 -24.18 21.06 24.06
C ILE A 383 -23.47 21.96 25.07
N GLN A 384 -22.66 21.34 25.95
CA GLN A 384 -21.73 22.07 26.80
C GLN A 384 -20.48 22.44 25.99
N GLU A 385 -20.38 23.65 25.45
CA GLU A 385 -19.28 24.01 24.55
C GLU A 385 -17.89 23.86 25.20
N ASN A 386 -17.83 23.93 26.53
CA ASN A 386 -16.58 23.79 27.26
C ASN A 386 -15.96 22.38 27.19
N SER A 387 -16.74 21.35 26.89
CA SER A 387 -16.27 19.96 26.70
C SER A 387 -15.46 19.76 25.40
N ALA A 388 -15.48 20.73 24.47
CA ALA A 388 -14.88 20.60 23.14
C ALA A 388 -13.42 20.11 23.15
N ALA A 389 -12.63 20.54 24.15
CA ALA A 389 -11.22 20.15 24.24
C ALA A 389 -11.06 18.68 24.65
N GLU A 390 -11.80 18.25 25.65
CA GLU A 390 -11.80 16.86 26.14
C GLU A 390 -12.34 15.92 25.05
N PHE A 391 -13.46 16.29 24.44
CA PHE A 391 -14.02 15.58 23.28
C PHE A 391 -12.98 15.35 22.18
N LEU A 392 -12.25 16.40 21.76
CA LEU A 392 -11.25 16.27 20.70
C LEU A 392 -10.00 15.50 21.14
N ILE A 393 -9.61 15.53 22.42
CA ILE A 393 -8.48 14.75 22.92
C ILE A 393 -8.82 13.25 22.92
N GLU A 394 -10.03 12.90 23.34
CA GLU A 394 -10.44 11.51 23.48
C GLU A 394 -10.82 10.85 22.15
N ASN A 395 -11.43 11.60 21.23
CA ASN A 395 -12.09 11.02 20.06
C ASN A 395 -11.39 11.34 18.73
N CYS A 396 -10.47 12.33 18.68
CA CYS A 396 -9.83 12.74 17.43
C CYS A 396 -8.44 12.13 17.22
N ASN A 397 -8.32 11.21 16.26
CA ASN A 397 -7.03 10.71 15.82
C ASN A 397 -6.25 11.81 15.06
N GLY A 398 -4.93 11.85 15.25
CA GLY A 398 -4.01 12.70 14.50
C GLY A 398 -3.88 14.13 15.02
N LEU A 399 -4.52 14.48 16.14
CA LEU A 399 -4.29 15.75 16.84
C LEU A 399 -3.45 15.52 18.09
N SER A 400 -2.44 16.36 18.30
CA SER A 400 -1.80 16.48 19.62
C SER A 400 -2.72 17.24 20.59
N ASP A 401 -2.58 17.03 21.90
CA ASP A 401 -3.34 17.74 22.94
C ASP A 401 -3.38 19.26 22.72
N ASN A 402 -2.24 19.86 22.38
CA ASN A 402 -2.14 21.28 22.08
C ASN A 402 -2.96 21.68 20.85
N THR A 403 -2.95 20.84 19.81
CA THR A 403 -3.74 21.07 18.60
C THR A 403 -5.23 20.86 18.86
N SER A 404 -5.61 19.85 19.63
CA SER A 404 -6.98 19.60 20.08
C SER A 404 -7.53 20.79 20.85
N ARG A 405 -6.78 21.31 21.83
CA ARG A 405 -7.16 22.53 22.59
C ARG A 405 -7.32 23.77 21.71
N ARG A 406 -6.45 23.93 20.70
CA ARG A 406 -6.56 25.03 19.73
C ARG A 406 -7.81 24.91 18.88
N ARG A 407 -8.08 23.72 18.31
CA ARG A 407 -9.27 23.48 17.48
C ARG A 407 -10.56 23.49 18.29
N ALA A 408 -10.52 23.15 19.57
CA ALA A 408 -11.65 23.30 20.47
C ALA A 408 -12.14 24.75 20.57
N GLN A 409 -11.26 25.75 20.39
CA GLN A 409 -11.69 27.16 20.34
C GLN A 409 -12.56 27.45 19.11
N THR A 410 -12.27 26.82 17.97
CA THR A 410 -13.12 26.88 16.77
C THR A 410 -14.52 26.35 17.07
N LEU A 411 -14.61 25.15 17.67
CA LEU A 411 -15.89 24.53 18.03
C LEU A 411 -16.68 25.41 19.02
N LYS A 412 -16.02 25.93 20.05
CA LYS A 412 -16.62 26.85 21.02
C LYS A 412 -17.15 28.12 20.36
N SER A 413 -16.38 28.70 19.45
CA SER A 413 -16.77 29.90 18.70
C SER A 413 -18.06 29.66 17.91
N TRP A 414 -18.13 28.54 17.19
CA TRP A 414 -19.30 28.19 16.39
C TRP A 414 -20.53 27.96 17.26
N VAL A 415 -20.42 27.16 18.33
CA VAL A 415 -21.56 26.87 19.21
C VAL A 415 -22.09 28.13 19.88
N ARG A 416 -21.20 29.02 20.36
CA ARG A 416 -21.63 30.32 20.90
C ARG A 416 -22.39 31.12 19.86
N LYS A 417 -21.89 31.13 18.62
CA LYS A 417 -22.55 31.83 17.54
C LYS A 417 -23.91 31.23 17.19
N PHE A 418 -24.06 29.91 17.22
CA PHE A 418 -25.37 29.27 17.03
C PHE A 418 -26.35 29.64 18.14
N LYS A 419 -25.89 29.64 19.40
CA LYS A 419 -26.69 30.02 20.58
C LYS A 419 -27.14 31.48 20.58
N GLU A 420 -26.42 32.39 19.91
CA GLU A 420 -26.85 33.79 19.73
C GLU A 420 -28.13 33.94 18.89
N PHE A 421 -28.44 32.94 18.05
CA PHE A 421 -29.57 32.96 17.10
C PHE A 421 -30.60 31.83 17.37
N ALA A 422 -30.55 31.24 18.57
CA ALA A 422 -31.43 30.16 19.02
C ALA A 422 -32.84 30.65 19.37
#